data_AF-A0AAV6L5C3-F1
#
_entry.id   AF-A0AAV6L5C3-F1
#
_cell.length_a   1.000
_cell.length_b   1.000
_cell.length_c   1.000
_cell.angle_alpha   90.00
_cell.angle_beta   90.00
_cell.angle_gamma   90.00
#
_symmetry.space_group_name_H-M   'P 1'
#
loop_
_entity.id
_entity.type
_entity.pdbx_description
1 polymer ?
#
loop_
_entity_poly.entity_id
_entity_poly.type
_entity_poly.pdbx_seq_one_letter_code
_entity_poly.pdbx_strand_id
1 'polypeptide(L)'
;MLTAEGEQEMCSSSMDSPSKNRSLRIPFRCFGVDLTPDNIAVAMVYFVQGVLGLSRLAVSFYLKDDLHLDPAETAVIAGFSTLPWLIKPLYGFLSDSVPLFGYRRRSYLVLSGLLGALSWSLMATFVDSKYGAALCILLGSLSVALSDVVVDSMVVERARGESQSMSGSLQSLCWGSSSVGGIVSSYFSGSLVEAYGVRFVFCVTALLPLITSAVAVLVEEKPVLGLARGQNLSLATPGFVESSKHNIRLLWDAVRQPNIFLPTLFIFLWHATPQSDSAMFYFTTNRLGFTPEFLGRVKLVTSIASLLGVGLYNGFLKNVPLRKIFLVTTILGAALGTTQVILVTGLNRQFGISDEWFAIGDSLILTVLGQASFMPVLVLAARLCPQGMEATLFATLMSILNGGSLLGGLIGAGLTQIFGVTKDSFDNLAFLIILCNLSSLLPLPLLGLLPRDDPDANSKGSGEDIEMKSN
;
A
#
# COMPACT_ATOMS: atom_id res chain seq x y z
N MET A 1 36.66 56.98 47.36
CA MET A 1 37.40 55.94 46.61
C MET A 1 36.85 55.96 45.19
N LEU A 2 37.26 56.94 44.40
CA LEU A 2 38.31 56.84 43.34
C LEU A 2 37.77 56.02 42.15
N THR A 3 37.20 56.63 41.08
CA THR A 3 37.87 57.20 39.85
C THR A 3 38.87 56.20 39.24
N ALA A 4 38.94 55.88 37.95
CA ALA A 4 38.87 56.66 36.70
C ALA A 4 38.84 55.61 35.54
N GLU A 5 38.03 55.77 34.49
CA GLU A 5 38.36 56.45 33.20
C GLU A 5 39.56 55.89 32.41
N GLY A 6 39.33 55.73 31.11
CA GLY A 6 40.30 55.34 30.10
C GLY A 6 39.64 55.26 28.72
N GLU A 7 39.24 56.42 28.21
CA GLU A 7 38.75 56.66 26.83
C GLU A 7 39.78 56.28 25.77
N GLN A 8 39.33 55.90 24.57
CA GLN A 8 39.79 56.52 23.31
C GLN A 8 38.94 56.12 22.08
N GLU A 9 38.11 57.09 21.70
CA GLU A 9 37.79 57.61 20.36
C GLU A 9 38.20 56.88 19.05
N MET A 10 37.19 56.83 18.16
CA MET A 10 37.18 57.30 16.76
C MET A 10 37.61 56.37 15.60
N CYS A 11 36.57 55.78 15.00
CA CYS A 11 36.18 55.84 13.58
C CYS A 11 37.26 55.78 12.49
N SER A 12 37.26 54.70 11.70
CA SER A 12 37.55 54.76 10.26
C SER A 12 36.71 53.72 9.48
N SER A 13 35.76 54.26 8.71
CA SER A 13 35.11 53.78 7.47
C SER A 13 35.62 52.46 6.86
N SER A 14 34.84 51.54 6.27
CA SER A 14 33.81 51.77 5.24
C SER A 14 33.15 50.44 4.80
N MET A 15 31.86 50.53 4.49
CA MET A 15 31.13 49.85 3.38
C MET A 15 30.75 48.35 3.42
N ASP A 16 29.42 48.18 3.42
CA ASP A 16 28.61 47.29 2.56
C ASP A 16 28.39 45.79 2.86
N SER A 17 27.21 45.56 3.49
CA SER A 17 26.11 44.66 3.04
C SER A 17 26.17 43.14 3.37
N PRO A 18 25.02 42.43 3.31
CA PRO A 18 23.78 42.67 4.04
C PRO A 18 23.41 41.47 4.93
N SER A 19 22.56 41.74 5.93
CA SER A 19 21.91 40.74 6.76
C SER A 19 21.21 39.67 5.91
N LYS A 20 21.74 38.44 5.89
CA LYS A 20 21.06 37.29 5.30
C LYS A 20 19.80 37.01 6.12
N ASN A 21 18.65 37.26 5.47
CA ASN A 21 17.31 36.87 5.88
C ASN A 21 17.28 35.53 6.63
N ARG A 22 17.20 35.59 7.97
CA ARG A 22 16.51 34.54 8.73
C ARG A 22 15.03 34.70 8.40
N SER A 23 14.57 34.00 7.35
CA SER A 23 13.13 33.81 7.20
C SER A 23 12.66 33.04 8.44
N LEU A 24 11.75 33.66 9.20
CA LEU A 24 10.94 32.96 10.18
C LEU A 24 10.13 31.89 9.42
N ARG A 25 10.69 30.69 9.25
CA ARG A 25 9.88 29.50 8.95
C ARG A 25 9.22 29.13 10.27
N ILE A 26 7.98 29.53 10.44
CA ILE A 26 7.11 28.95 11.47
C ILE A 26 7.05 27.45 11.15
N PRO A 27 7.52 26.55 12.02
CA PRO A 27 7.41 25.11 11.77
C PRO A 27 5.94 24.74 11.95
N PHE A 28 5.19 24.69 10.85
CA PHE A 28 3.89 24.04 10.85
C PHE A 28 4.14 22.56 11.12
N ARG A 29 3.60 22.06 12.25
CA ARG A 29 3.66 20.66 12.64
C ARG A 29 2.38 19.97 12.22
N CYS A 30 2.51 18.84 11.53
CA CYS A 30 1.39 17.97 11.20
C CYS A 30 1.69 16.56 11.75
N PHE A 31 0.76 15.98 12.51
CA PHE A 31 0.97 14.71 13.23
C PHE A 31 2.24 14.69 14.11
N GLY A 32 2.66 15.83 14.65
CA GLY A 32 3.88 15.95 15.46
C GLY A 32 5.19 15.95 14.65
N VAL A 33 5.13 15.94 13.32
CA VAL A 33 6.28 16.02 12.41
C VAL A 33 6.42 17.44 11.86
N ASP A 34 7.64 17.97 11.83
CA ASP A 34 7.94 19.25 11.19
C ASP A 34 7.81 19.13 9.66
N LEU A 35 7.05 20.03 9.03
CA LEU A 35 6.81 20.04 7.58
C LEU A 35 8.03 20.59 6.80
N THR A 36 9.10 19.81 6.77
CA THR A 36 10.22 20.03 5.84
C THR A 36 9.78 19.76 4.39
N PRO A 37 10.40 20.38 3.37
CA PRO A 37 10.09 20.12 1.95
C PRO A 37 10.11 18.62 1.62
N ASP A 38 11.03 17.94 2.26
CA ASP A 38 11.30 16.52 2.26
C ASP A 38 10.17 15.66 2.86
N ASN A 39 9.57 16.07 3.99
CA ASN A 39 8.43 15.38 4.60
C ASN A 39 7.13 15.67 3.82
N ILE A 40 7.01 16.87 3.25
CA ILE A 40 5.91 17.23 2.34
C ILE A 40 5.97 16.34 1.10
N ALA A 41 7.15 16.14 0.50
CA ALA A 41 7.30 15.27 -0.65
C ALA A 41 6.83 13.84 -0.35
N VAL A 42 7.29 13.25 0.75
CA VAL A 42 6.87 11.91 1.21
C VAL A 42 5.35 11.84 1.39
N ALA A 43 4.77 12.78 2.15
CA ALA A 43 3.33 12.83 2.40
C ALA A 43 2.51 12.96 1.10
N MET A 44 2.99 13.77 0.14
CA MET A 44 2.33 13.95 -1.14
C MET A 44 2.38 12.70 -2.03
N VAL A 45 3.47 11.92 -2.00
CA VAL A 45 3.51 10.65 -2.73
C VAL A 45 2.52 9.66 -2.14
N TYR A 46 2.44 9.50 -0.82
CA TYR A 46 1.42 8.65 -0.20
C TYR A 46 0.00 9.15 -0.48
N PHE A 47 -0.23 10.46 -0.48
CA PHE A 47 -1.51 11.03 -0.90
C PHE A 47 -1.86 10.64 -2.34
N VAL A 48 -0.91 10.75 -3.28
CA VAL A 48 -1.11 10.31 -4.67
C VAL A 48 -1.45 8.83 -4.73
N GLN A 49 -0.75 7.97 -3.99
CA GLN A 49 -1.09 6.53 -3.93
C GLN A 49 -2.53 6.28 -3.48
N GLY A 50 -3.01 7.04 -2.48
CA GLY A 50 -4.40 6.98 -2.03
C GLY A 50 -5.40 7.48 -3.09
N VAL A 51 -5.13 8.63 -3.73
CA VAL A 51 -6.03 9.21 -4.75
C VAL A 51 -6.05 8.37 -6.04
N LEU A 52 -4.98 7.64 -6.36
CA LEU A 52 -4.98 6.70 -7.48
C LEU A 52 -6.03 5.58 -7.34
N GLY A 53 -6.65 5.40 -6.17
CA GLY A 53 -7.88 4.62 -6.01
C GLY A 53 -9.02 5.05 -6.94
N LEU A 54 -8.98 6.28 -7.48
CA LEU A 54 -10.01 6.87 -8.33
C LEU A 54 -10.25 6.04 -9.59
N SER A 55 -9.17 5.55 -10.20
CA SER A 55 -9.24 4.77 -11.44
C SER A 55 -9.69 3.33 -11.22
N ARG A 56 -9.69 2.81 -9.98
CA ARG A 56 -10.04 1.40 -9.73
C ARG A 56 -11.45 1.06 -10.22
N LEU A 57 -12.42 1.92 -9.92
CA LEU A 57 -13.80 1.71 -10.38
C LEU A 57 -13.91 1.86 -11.90
N ALA A 58 -13.25 2.87 -12.47
CA ALA A 58 -13.21 3.10 -13.91
C ALA A 58 -12.58 1.93 -14.67
N VAL A 59 -11.52 1.31 -14.15
CA VAL A 59 -10.92 0.10 -14.73
C VAL A 59 -11.90 -1.05 -14.70
N SER A 60 -12.60 -1.30 -13.59
CA SER A 60 -13.60 -2.37 -13.51
C SER A 60 -14.73 -2.19 -14.53
N PHE A 61 -15.24 -0.97 -14.69
CA PHE A 61 -16.25 -0.66 -15.70
C PHE A 61 -15.69 -0.71 -17.13
N TYR A 62 -14.48 -0.23 -17.38
CA TYR A 62 -13.87 -0.29 -18.70
C TYR A 62 -13.62 -1.73 -19.18
N LEU A 63 -13.11 -2.60 -18.30
CA LEU A 63 -12.91 -4.02 -18.61
C LEU A 63 -14.25 -4.74 -18.90
N LYS A 64 -15.31 -4.33 -18.20
CA LYS A 64 -16.64 -4.92 -18.28
C LYS A 64 -17.48 -4.39 -19.45
N ASP A 65 -17.63 -3.08 -19.55
CA ASP A 65 -18.58 -2.42 -20.44
C ASP A 65 -17.95 -2.02 -21.79
N ASP A 66 -16.69 -1.57 -21.82
CA ASP A 66 -16.01 -1.22 -23.07
C ASP A 66 -15.37 -2.44 -23.74
N LEU A 67 -14.70 -3.30 -22.95
CA LEU A 67 -14.01 -4.49 -23.47
C LEU A 67 -14.85 -5.78 -23.42
N HIS A 68 -16.02 -5.73 -22.78
CA HIS A 68 -16.98 -6.84 -22.73
C HIS A 68 -16.43 -8.16 -22.18
N LEU A 69 -15.42 -8.09 -21.30
CA LEU A 69 -14.77 -9.26 -20.72
C LEU A 69 -15.70 -9.99 -19.77
N ASP A 70 -15.37 -11.26 -19.51
CA ASP A 70 -16.04 -12.03 -18.46
C ASP A 70 -15.41 -11.77 -17.07
N PRO A 71 -16.10 -12.12 -15.97
CA PRO A 71 -15.59 -11.92 -14.62
C PRO A 71 -14.25 -12.62 -14.37
N ALA A 72 -14.09 -13.83 -14.90
CA ALA A 72 -12.84 -14.59 -14.79
C ALA A 72 -11.68 -13.92 -15.53
N GLU A 73 -11.91 -13.42 -16.76
CA GLU A 73 -10.89 -12.67 -17.52
C GLU A 73 -10.50 -11.36 -16.81
N THR A 74 -11.49 -10.66 -16.25
CA THR A 74 -11.27 -9.44 -15.44
C THR A 74 -10.39 -9.73 -14.23
N ALA A 75 -10.68 -10.82 -13.50
CA ALA A 75 -9.88 -11.25 -12.36
C ALA A 75 -8.45 -11.62 -12.75
N VAL A 76 -8.24 -12.25 -13.91
CA VAL A 76 -6.90 -12.56 -14.44
C VAL A 76 -6.13 -11.27 -14.75
N ILE A 77 -6.74 -10.30 -15.43
CA ILE A 77 -6.09 -9.00 -15.72
C ILE A 77 -5.75 -8.25 -14.42
N ALA A 78 -6.66 -8.24 -13.44
CA ALA A 78 -6.40 -7.68 -12.12
C ALA A 78 -5.24 -8.40 -11.43
N GLY A 79 -5.17 -9.73 -11.52
CA GLY A 79 -4.03 -10.52 -11.06
C GLY A 79 -2.72 -10.08 -11.70
N PHE A 80 -2.66 -10.00 -13.03
CA PHE A 80 -1.46 -9.52 -13.74
C PHE A 80 -1.00 -8.15 -13.26
N SER A 81 -1.93 -7.25 -12.93
CA SER A 81 -1.58 -5.93 -12.38
C SER A 81 -0.79 -5.99 -11.08
N THR A 82 -0.87 -7.08 -10.31
CA THR A 82 -0.15 -7.22 -9.03
C THR A 82 1.31 -7.67 -9.19
N LEU A 83 1.72 -8.14 -10.38
CA LEU A 83 3.08 -8.68 -10.61
C LEU A 83 4.22 -7.73 -10.20
N PRO A 84 4.18 -6.41 -10.46
CA PRO A 84 5.23 -5.50 -10.02
C PRO A 84 5.40 -5.49 -8.51
N TRP A 85 4.33 -5.71 -7.75
CA TRP A 85 4.36 -5.75 -6.30
C TRP A 85 5.02 -7.01 -5.73
N LEU A 86 5.27 -8.04 -6.53
CA LEU A 86 5.98 -9.27 -6.13
C LEU A 86 7.49 -9.10 -6.10
N ILE A 87 8.00 -8.11 -6.83
CA ILE A 87 9.43 -7.89 -7.02
C ILE A 87 9.89 -6.55 -6.44
N LYS A 88 9.16 -6.01 -5.44
CA LYS A 88 9.51 -4.78 -4.73
C LYS A 88 10.96 -4.77 -4.21
N PRO A 89 11.50 -5.88 -3.64
CA PRO A 89 12.90 -5.91 -3.20
C PRO A 89 13.91 -5.58 -4.32
N LEU A 90 13.60 -5.93 -5.58
CA LEU A 90 14.45 -5.61 -6.72
C LEU A 90 14.49 -4.10 -6.98
N TYR A 91 13.35 -3.40 -6.86
CA TYR A 91 13.29 -1.95 -7.03
C TYR A 91 14.03 -1.22 -5.91
N GLY A 92 13.92 -1.72 -4.67
CA GLY A 92 14.64 -1.17 -3.51
C GLY A 92 16.13 -1.24 -3.76
N PHE A 93 16.60 -2.44 -4.10
CA PHE A 93 17.99 -2.66 -4.48
C PHE A 93 18.46 -1.77 -5.64
N LEU A 94 17.66 -1.66 -6.70
CA LEU A 94 17.98 -0.85 -7.88
C LEU A 94 18.11 0.63 -7.50
N SER A 95 17.17 1.17 -6.72
CA SER A 95 17.17 2.57 -6.30
C SER A 95 18.33 2.92 -5.35
N ASP A 96 18.74 1.99 -4.51
CA ASP A 96 19.86 2.17 -3.57
C ASP A 96 21.22 2.15 -4.27
N SER A 97 21.28 1.35 -5.34
CA SER A 97 22.52 0.95 -5.98
C SER A 97 22.92 1.80 -7.17
N VAL A 98 21.95 2.20 -7.99
CA VAL A 98 22.20 2.83 -9.29
C VAL A 98 21.72 4.27 -9.24
N PRO A 99 22.61 5.27 -9.03
CA PRO A 99 22.20 6.66 -9.12
C PRO A 99 21.88 7.02 -10.57
N LEU A 100 20.62 7.38 -10.84
CA LEU A 100 20.19 7.86 -12.15
C LEU A 100 20.37 9.39 -12.20
N PHE A 101 21.03 9.90 -13.24
CA PHE A 101 21.34 11.34 -13.38
C PHE A 101 22.04 11.97 -12.15
N GLY A 102 22.81 11.17 -11.39
CA GLY A 102 23.52 11.61 -10.19
C GLY A 102 22.71 11.59 -8.89
N TYR A 103 21.46 11.13 -8.92
CA TYR A 103 20.55 11.04 -7.78
C TYR A 103 20.01 9.61 -7.60
N ARG A 104 19.85 9.14 -6.37
CA ARG A 104 19.34 7.80 -6.02
C ARG A 104 17.84 7.76 -5.75
N ARG A 105 17.24 8.86 -5.26
CA ARG A 105 15.79 8.89 -4.95
C ARG A 105 15.03 9.76 -5.94
N ARG A 106 15.50 11.00 -6.12
CA ARG A 106 14.80 12.01 -6.92
C ARG A 106 14.51 11.54 -8.35
N SER A 107 15.51 10.99 -9.03
CA SER A 107 15.36 10.53 -10.41
C SER A 107 14.36 9.39 -10.57
N TYR A 108 14.33 8.44 -9.62
CA TYR A 108 13.37 7.33 -9.65
C TYR A 108 11.94 7.80 -9.41
N LEU A 109 11.73 8.75 -8.49
CA LEU A 109 10.40 9.35 -8.28
C LEU A 109 9.91 10.07 -9.54
N VAL A 110 10.77 10.87 -10.18
CA VAL A 110 10.41 11.54 -11.45
C VAL A 110 10.03 10.53 -12.53
N LEU A 111 10.87 9.51 -12.75
CA LEU A 111 10.63 8.46 -13.75
C LEU A 111 9.37 7.66 -13.47
N SER A 112 9.13 7.28 -12.21
CA SER A 112 7.93 6.56 -11.81
C SER A 112 6.67 7.38 -12.09
N GLY A 113 6.63 8.67 -11.75
CA GLY A 113 5.49 9.52 -12.00
C GLY A 113 5.22 9.75 -13.50
N LEU A 114 6.27 9.93 -14.31
CA LEU A 114 6.14 10.05 -15.77
C LEU A 114 5.62 8.75 -16.40
N LEU A 115 6.11 7.59 -15.94
CA LEU A 115 5.64 6.28 -16.40
C LEU A 115 4.15 6.07 -16.06
N GLY A 116 3.73 6.45 -14.86
CA GLY A 116 2.33 6.37 -14.44
C GLY A 116 1.44 7.29 -15.26
N ALA A 117 1.87 8.54 -15.49
CA ALA A 117 1.15 9.49 -16.32
C ALA A 117 1.01 8.99 -17.76
N LEU A 118 2.06 8.41 -18.34
CA LEU A 118 2.02 7.80 -19.66
C LEU A 118 1.04 6.63 -19.72
N SER A 119 1.11 5.70 -18.76
CA SER A 119 0.20 4.55 -18.68
C SER A 119 -1.28 4.97 -18.67
N TRP A 120 -1.65 5.91 -17.80
CA TRP A 120 -3.03 6.38 -17.70
C TRP A 120 -3.45 7.25 -18.89
N SER A 121 -2.53 8.01 -19.49
CA SER A 121 -2.79 8.74 -20.73
C SER A 121 -3.09 7.80 -21.90
N LEU A 122 -2.34 6.70 -22.02
CA LEU A 122 -2.59 5.67 -23.02
C LEU A 122 -3.97 5.02 -22.81
N MET A 123 -4.31 4.67 -21.57
CA MET A 123 -5.65 4.16 -21.20
C MET A 123 -6.76 5.15 -21.58
N ALA A 124 -6.53 6.45 -21.44
CA ALA A 124 -7.52 7.47 -21.76
C ALA A 124 -7.76 7.66 -23.27
N THR A 125 -6.76 7.34 -24.12
CA THR A 125 -6.74 7.77 -25.53
C THR A 125 -6.71 6.63 -26.56
N PHE A 126 -5.77 5.69 -26.44
CA PHE A 126 -5.41 4.77 -27.52
C PHE A 126 -5.72 3.29 -27.23
N VAL A 127 -6.04 2.95 -25.98
CA VAL A 127 -6.27 1.56 -25.60
C VAL A 127 -7.74 1.21 -25.86
N ASP A 128 -7.95 0.26 -26.78
CA ASP A 128 -9.26 -0.34 -27.09
C ASP A 128 -9.21 -1.87 -27.07
N SER A 129 -8.09 -2.47 -26.64
CA SER A 129 -7.90 -3.92 -26.63
C SER A 129 -7.58 -4.45 -25.24
N LYS A 130 -8.00 -5.69 -24.96
CA LYS A 130 -7.73 -6.36 -23.68
C LYS A 130 -6.25 -6.46 -23.32
N TYR A 131 -5.40 -6.72 -24.31
CA TYR A 131 -3.95 -6.81 -24.09
C TYR A 131 -3.33 -5.43 -23.88
N GLY A 132 -3.79 -4.41 -24.61
CA GLY A 132 -3.37 -3.03 -24.39
C GLY A 132 -3.75 -2.53 -22.98
N ALA A 133 -4.96 -2.87 -22.52
CA ALA A 133 -5.44 -2.52 -21.18
C ALA A 133 -4.62 -3.23 -20.10
N ALA A 134 -4.41 -4.54 -20.24
CA ALA A 134 -3.57 -5.30 -19.32
C ALA A 134 -2.15 -4.74 -19.23
N LEU A 135 -1.53 -4.41 -20.37
CA LEU A 135 -0.19 -3.82 -20.41
C LEU A 135 -0.16 -2.44 -19.74
N CYS A 136 -1.11 -1.56 -20.03
CA CYS A 136 -1.13 -0.22 -19.44
C CYS A 136 -1.40 -0.29 -17.93
N ILE A 137 -2.33 -1.12 -17.48
CA ILE A 137 -2.59 -1.34 -16.05
C ILE A 137 -1.33 -1.88 -15.35
N LEU A 138 -0.61 -2.82 -15.99
CA LEU A 138 0.67 -3.34 -15.48
C LEU A 138 1.74 -2.23 -15.37
N LEU A 139 1.87 -1.37 -16.39
CA LEU A 139 2.80 -0.23 -16.37
C LEU A 139 2.43 0.80 -15.30
N GLY A 140 1.14 1.06 -15.11
CA GLY A 140 0.64 1.95 -14.06
C GLY A 140 0.93 1.37 -12.68
N SER A 141 0.72 0.07 -12.50
CA SER A 141 1.05 -0.65 -11.27
C SER A 141 2.56 -0.65 -10.98
N LEU A 142 3.38 -0.83 -12.02
CA LEU A 142 4.84 -0.72 -11.93
C LEU A 142 5.29 0.67 -11.48
N SER A 143 4.68 1.72 -12.03
CA SER A 143 4.92 3.10 -11.62
C SER A 143 4.65 3.29 -10.12
N VAL A 144 3.51 2.82 -9.62
CA VAL A 144 3.16 2.92 -8.20
C VAL A 144 4.07 2.09 -7.32
N ALA A 145 4.38 0.85 -7.70
CA ALA A 145 5.28 -0.01 -6.93
C ALA A 145 6.69 0.57 -6.84
N LEU A 146 7.19 1.22 -7.90
CA LEU A 146 8.49 1.87 -7.91
C LEU A 146 8.52 3.12 -7.02
N SER A 147 7.49 3.98 -7.08
CA SER A 147 7.42 5.17 -6.23
C SER A 147 7.28 4.81 -4.76
N ASP A 148 6.49 3.78 -4.46
CA ASP A 148 6.26 3.26 -3.11
C ASP A 148 7.56 2.80 -2.45
N VAL A 149 8.34 1.96 -3.13
CA VAL A 149 9.61 1.46 -2.57
C VAL A 149 10.61 2.58 -2.32
N VAL A 150 10.68 3.56 -3.23
CA VAL A 150 11.61 4.69 -3.07
C VAL A 150 11.22 5.55 -1.87
N VAL A 151 9.92 5.80 -1.67
CA VAL A 151 9.42 6.58 -0.54
C VAL A 151 9.54 5.82 0.78
N ASP A 152 9.25 4.52 0.80
CA ASP A 152 9.45 3.65 1.98
C ASP A 152 10.91 3.72 2.44
N SER A 153 11.88 3.63 1.52
CA SER A 153 13.30 3.77 1.84
C SER A 153 13.63 5.14 2.43
N MET A 154 13.03 6.22 1.93
CA MET A 154 13.22 7.57 2.49
C MET A 154 12.66 7.70 3.90
N VAL A 155 11.49 7.11 4.17
CA VAL A 155 10.88 7.09 5.51
C VAL A 155 11.79 6.35 6.49
N VAL A 156 12.34 5.20 6.10
CA VAL A 156 13.25 4.41 6.93
C VAL A 156 14.58 5.15 7.17
N GLU A 157 15.15 5.79 6.15
CA GLU A 157 16.38 6.57 6.30
C GLU A 157 16.22 7.73 7.30
N ARG A 158 15.04 8.34 7.37
CA ARG A 158 14.75 9.41 8.35
C ARG A 158 14.39 8.91 9.73
N ALA A 159 13.74 7.75 9.82
CA ALA A 159 13.48 7.11 11.11
C ALA A 159 14.79 6.70 11.82
N ARG A 160 15.88 6.47 11.07
CA ARG A 160 17.19 6.12 11.62
C ARG A 160 17.81 7.31 12.37
N GLY A 161 18.00 7.13 13.67
CA GLY A 161 18.62 8.13 14.56
C GLY A 161 17.64 9.05 15.26
N GLU A 162 16.35 8.95 14.95
CA GLU A 162 15.27 9.67 15.62
C GLU A 162 14.67 8.85 16.78
N SER A 163 13.95 9.53 17.67
CA SER A 163 13.21 8.86 18.75
C SER A 163 12.13 7.92 18.17
N GLN A 164 11.84 6.81 18.86
CA GLN A 164 10.76 5.88 18.47
C GLN A 164 9.41 6.59 18.27
N SER A 165 9.12 7.62 19.09
CA SER A 165 7.94 8.47 18.93
C SER A 165 7.92 9.24 17.61
N MET A 166 9.06 9.75 17.15
CA MET A 166 9.15 10.51 15.88
C MET A 166 9.02 9.58 14.68
N SER A 167 9.62 8.38 14.73
CA SER A 167 9.42 7.35 13.70
C SER A 167 7.95 6.95 13.56
N GLY A 168 7.26 6.74 14.68
CA GLY A 168 5.81 6.47 14.69
C GLY A 168 4.98 7.62 14.11
N SER A 169 5.31 8.87 14.46
CA SER A 169 4.66 10.07 13.89
C SER A 169 4.88 10.20 12.38
N LEU A 170 6.08 9.87 11.89
CA LEU A 170 6.39 9.87 10.46
C LEU A 170 5.56 8.83 9.70
N GLN A 171 5.43 7.62 10.25
CA GLN A 171 4.56 6.59 9.69
C GLN A 171 3.08 7.01 9.72
N SER A 172 2.62 7.61 10.83
CA SER A 172 1.25 8.13 10.93
C SER A 172 0.96 9.20 9.88
N LEU A 173 1.93 10.09 9.58
CA LEU A 173 1.80 11.07 8.51
C LEU A 173 1.62 10.38 7.15
N CYS A 174 2.45 9.38 6.85
CA CYS A 174 2.41 8.63 5.58
C CYS A 174 1.07 7.92 5.36
N TRP A 175 0.67 7.07 6.30
CA TRP A 175 -0.58 6.31 6.22
C TRP A 175 -1.81 7.21 6.34
N GLY A 176 -1.71 8.30 7.11
CA GLY A 176 -2.74 9.35 7.18
C GLY A 176 -2.94 10.04 5.84
N SER A 177 -1.87 10.46 5.18
CA SER A 177 -1.92 11.06 3.84
C SER A 177 -2.53 10.12 2.80
N SER A 178 -2.15 8.84 2.80
CA SER A 178 -2.74 7.82 1.93
C SER A 178 -4.24 7.64 2.19
N SER A 179 -4.65 7.61 3.46
CA SER A 179 -6.06 7.48 3.85
C SER A 179 -6.90 8.68 3.37
N VAL A 180 -6.38 9.90 3.49
CA VAL A 180 -7.06 11.10 2.96
C VAL A 180 -7.24 10.99 1.44
N GLY A 181 -6.19 10.56 0.72
CA GLY A 181 -6.29 10.32 -0.71
C GLY A 181 -7.31 9.23 -1.08
N GLY A 182 -7.37 8.15 -0.28
CA GLY A 182 -8.33 7.06 -0.43
C GLY A 182 -9.79 7.48 -0.22
N ILE A 183 -10.04 8.37 0.74
CA ILE A 183 -11.38 8.94 0.97
C ILE A 183 -11.80 9.84 -0.20
N VAL A 184 -10.89 10.72 -0.65
CA VAL A 184 -11.13 11.60 -1.80
C VAL A 184 -11.45 10.77 -3.05
N SER A 185 -10.64 9.76 -3.34
CA SER A 185 -10.88 8.90 -4.50
C SER A 185 -12.18 8.12 -4.39
N SER A 186 -12.50 7.57 -3.22
CA SER A 186 -13.75 6.84 -3.03
C SER A 186 -14.98 7.73 -3.23
N TYR A 187 -14.95 8.97 -2.73
CA TYR A 187 -16.04 9.94 -2.92
C TYR A 187 -16.26 10.30 -4.39
N PHE A 188 -15.19 10.61 -5.14
CA PHE A 188 -15.30 11.10 -6.52
C PHE A 188 -15.32 9.99 -7.59
N SER A 189 -14.88 8.76 -7.26
CA SER A 189 -14.71 7.69 -8.26
C SER A 189 -16.01 7.35 -8.98
N GLY A 190 -17.11 7.17 -8.24
CA GLY A 190 -18.40 6.81 -8.83
C GLY A 190 -19.02 7.95 -9.63
N SER A 191 -19.07 9.16 -9.05
CA SER A 191 -19.70 10.33 -9.67
C SER A 191 -18.99 10.76 -10.95
N LEU A 192 -17.65 10.68 -11.01
CA LEU A 192 -16.92 11.00 -12.24
C LEU A 192 -17.12 9.97 -13.35
N VAL A 193 -17.18 8.68 -13.01
CA VAL A 193 -17.47 7.62 -13.99
C VAL A 193 -18.88 7.79 -14.55
N GLU A 194 -19.87 8.09 -13.70
CA GLU A 194 -21.25 8.25 -14.14
C GLU A 194 -21.48 9.52 -14.97
N ALA A 195 -20.90 10.66 -14.56
CA ALA A 195 -21.12 11.94 -15.23
C ALA A 195 -20.30 12.12 -16.53
N TYR A 196 -19.06 11.62 -16.57
CA TYR A 196 -18.12 11.91 -17.65
C TYR A 196 -17.52 10.66 -18.33
N GLY A 197 -17.81 9.46 -17.82
CA GLY A 197 -17.33 8.20 -18.37
C GLY A 197 -15.91 7.82 -17.94
N VAL A 198 -15.54 6.56 -18.20
CA VAL A 198 -14.28 5.95 -17.73
C VAL A 198 -13.03 6.60 -18.32
N ARG A 199 -13.06 7.02 -19.60
CA ARG A 199 -11.90 7.66 -20.26
C ARG A 199 -11.55 9.03 -19.66
N PHE A 200 -12.56 9.80 -19.27
CA PHE A 200 -12.34 11.05 -18.56
C PHE A 200 -11.65 10.81 -17.21
N VAL A 201 -12.09 9.79 -16.47
CA VAL A 201 -11.44 9.40 -15.20
C VAL A 201 -9.98 8.99 -15.42
N PHE A 202 -9.67 8.25 -16.49
CA PHE A 202 -8.28 7.93 -16.83
C PHE A 202 -7.45 9.17 -17.14
N CYS A 203 -8.02 10.16 -17.84
CA CYS A 203 -7.36 11.44 -18.10
C CYS A 203 -7.05 12.20 -16.80
N VAL A 204 -8.02 12.32 -15.90
CA VAL A 204 -7.81 12.93 -14.57
C VAL A 204 -6.75 12.15 -13.78
N THR A 205 -6.81 10.83 -13.83
CA THR A 205 -5.85 9.95 -13.13
C THR A 205 -4.44 10.14 -13.67
N ALA A 206 -4.25 10.38 -14.97
CA ALA A 206 -2.94 10.60 -15.58
C ALA A 206 -2.21 11.83 -15.03
N LEU A 207 -2.94 12.82 -14.50
CA LEU A 207 -2.36 14.01 -13.88
C LEU A 207 -1.82 13.73 -12.46
N LEU A 208 -2.34 12.71 -11.76
CA LEU A 208 -1.96 12.45 -10.36
C LEU A 208 -0.51 11.96 -10.22
N PRO A 209 0.00 11.01 -11.02
CA PRO A 209 1.42 10.64 -10.99
C PRO A 209 2.36 11.80 -11.31
N LEU A 210 1.94 12.81 -12.09
CA LEU A 210 2.76 13.99 -12.34
C LEU A 210 3.01 14.81 -11.07
N ILE A 211 2.09 14.76 -10.10
CA ILE A 211 2.32 15.35 -8.77
C ILE A 211 3.52 14.66 -8.10
N THR A 212 3.65 13.33 -8.21
CA THR A 212 4.81 12.58 -7.70
C THR A 212 6.11 13.06 -8.35
N SER A 213 6.12 13.26 -9.67
CA SER A 213 7.28 13.82 -10.37
C SER A 213 7.59 15.26 -9.97
N ALA A 214 6.57 16.09 -9.71
CA ALA A 214 6.74 17.48 -9.30
C ALA A 214 7.34 17.59 -7.88
N VAL A 215 6.79 16.82 -6.93
CA VAL A 215 7.27 16.85 -5.53
C VAL A 215 8.64 16.18 -5.37
N ALA A 216 9.05 15.32 -6.30
CA ALA A 216 10.40 14.77 -6.32
C ALA A 216 11.49 15.86 -6.39
N VAL A 217 11.17 17.04 -6.95
CA VAL A 217 12.11 18.19 -6.99
C VAL A 217 12.36 18.77 -5.60
N LEU A 218 11.40 18.62 -4.68
CA LEU A 218 11.53 19.09 -3.29
C LEU A 218 12.41 18.18 -2.44
N VAL A 219 12.74 16.98 -2.93
CA VAL A 219 13.62 16.04 -2.23
C VAL A 219 15.05 16.57 -2.26
N GLU A 220 15.53 17.02 -1.10
CA GLU A 220 16.88 17.52 -0.89
C GLU A 220 17.86 16.36 -0.85
N GLU A 221 18.29 15.91 -2.02
CA GLU A 221 19.31 14.88 -2.17
C GLU A 221 20.65 15.51 -2.58
N LYS A 222 21.71 15.23 -1.81
CA LYS A 222 23.07 15.61 -2.20
C LYS A 222 23.45 14.81 -3.45
N PRO A 223 23.83 15.45 -4.57
CA PRO A 223 24.24 14.72 -5.74
C PRO A 223 25.43 13.85 -5.39
N VAL A 224 25.42 12.60 -5.84
CA VAL A 224 26.55 11.67 -5.68
C VAL A 224 27.62 12.08 -6.70
N LEU A 225 28.21 13.26 -6.52
CA LEU A 225 29.28 13.79 -7.36
C LEU A 225 30.63 13.40 -6.74
N GLY A 226 31.01 12.14 -6.94
CA GLY A 226 32.30 11.61 -6.50
C GLY A 226 32.87 10.64 -7.53
N LEU A 227 33.91 11.07 -8.25
CA LEU A 227 34.92 10.24 -8.96
C LEU A 227 34.50 9.26 -10.07
N ALA A 228 33.22 9.12 -10.43
CA ALA A 228 32.79 8.16 -11.48
C ALA A 228 32.43 8.78 -12.85
N ARG A 229 32.81 10.04 -13.13
CA ARG A 229 32.64 10.63 -14.47
C ARG A 229 33.74 10.19 -15.46
N GLY A 230 34.78 9.51 -14.97
CA GLY A 230 35.94 9.05 -15.76
C GLY A 230 36.29 7.56 -15.60
N GLN A 231 35.64 6.83 -14.70
CA GLN A 231 35.64 5.37 -14.71
C GLN A 231 34.27 4.94 -15.18
N ASN A 232 34.23 4.45 -16.42
CA ASN A 232 33.12 3.85 -17.15
C ASN A 232 31.85 3.58 -16.31
N LEU A 233 30.69 3.98 -16.85
CA LEU A 233 29.40 3.30 -16.64
C LEU A 233 29.56 1.81 -16.98
N SER A 234 30.20 1.05 -16.11
CA SER A 234 30.22 -0.39 -16.16
C SER A 234 29.25 -0.82 -15.08
N LEU A 235 28.04 -1.14 -15.51
CA LEU A 235 26.95 -1.81 -14.78
C LEU A 235 27.39 -3.17 -14.16
N ALA A 236 28.69 -3.48 -14.19
CA ALA A 236 29.32 -4.78 -13.98
C ALA A 236 30.74 -4.64 -13.38
N THR A 237 30.94 -3.77 -12.37
CA THR A 237 32.12 -3.97 -11.50
C THR A 237 31.88 -5.25 -10.69
N PRO A 238 32.84 -6.20 -10.61
CA PRO A 238 32.66 -7.44 -9.86
C PRO A 238 32.27 -7.20 -8.39
N GLY A 239 32.79 -6.15 -7.76
CA GLY A 239 32.42 -5.77 -6.38
C GLY A 239 30.96 -5.35 -6.19
N PHE A 240 30.31 -4.80 -7.22
CA PHE A 240 28.89 -4.46 -7.15
C PHE A 240 28.01 -5.71 -7.20
N VAL A 241 28.28 -6.61 -8.15
CA VAL A 241 27.58 -7.90 -8.25
C VAL A 241 27.81 -8.74 -7.01
N GLU A 242 29.01 -8.66 -6.41
CA GLU A 242 29.36 -9.37 -5.18
C GLU A 242 28.63 -8.83 -3.96
N SER A 243 28.55 -7.49 -3.80
CA SER A 243 27.75 -6.85 -2.75
C SER A 243 26.24 -7.14 -2.90
N SER A 244 25.73 -7.13 -4.13
CA SER A 244 24.35 -7.50 -4.44
C SER A 244 24.05 -8.95 -4.07
N LYS A 245 24.94 -9.88 -4.48
CA LYS A 245 24.84 -11.30 -4.14
C LYS A 245 24.90 -11.50 -2.63
N HIS A 246 25.72 -10.73 -1.91
CA HIS A 246 25.80 -10.78 -0.46
C HIS A 246 24.47 -10.36 0.19
N ASN A 247 23.89 -9.22 -0.21
CA ASN A 247 22.60 -8.76 0.32
C ASN A 247 21.45 -9.73 0.02
N ILE A 248 21.44 -10.33 -1.18
CA ILE A 248 20.44 -11.36 -1.54
C ILE A 248 20.63 -12.62 -0.68
N ARG A 249 21.88 -13.03 -0.42
CA ARG A 249 22.17 -14.17 0.48
C ARG A 249 21.71 -13.88 1.91
N LEU A 250 22.03 -12.70 2.45
CA LEU A 250 21.56 -12.29 3.78
C LEU A 250 20.04 -12.28 3.89
N LEU A 251 19.36 -11.73 2.88
CA LEU A 251 17.90 -11.75 2.82
C LEU A 251 17.35 -13.17 2.75
N TRP A 252 17.94 -14.03 1.92
CA TRP A 252 17.56 -15.43 1.79
C TRP A 252 17.76 -16.20 3.11
N ASP A 253 18.89 -15.99 3.77
CA ASP A 253 19.19 -16.61 5.05
C ASP A 253 18.22 -16.14 6.14
N ALA A 254 17.83 -14.86 6.15
CA ALA A 254 16.81 -14.32 7.05
C ALA A 254 15.42 -14.92 6.78
N VAL A 255 14.96 -14.94 5.52
CA VAL A 255 13.66 -15.52 5.14
C VAL A 255 13.59 -17.02 5.45
N ARG A 256 14.73 -17.73 5.37
CA ARG A 256 14.83 -19.16 5.68
C ARG A 256 14.78 -19.47 7.18
N GLN A 257 14.97 -18.48 8.06
CA GLN A 257 14.87 -18.71 9.49
C GLN A 257 13.44 -19.17 9.84
N PRO A 258 13.27 -20.27 10.60
CA PRO A 258 11.94 -20.81 10.92
C PRO A 258 11.00 -19.78 11.56
N ASN A 259 11.55 -18.87 12.37
CA ASN A 259 10.80 -17.81 13.04
C ASN A 259 10.18 -16.78 12.07
N ILE A 260 10.75 -16.64 10.87
CA ILE A 260 10.24 -15.74 9.81
C ILE A 260 9.47 -16.56 8.77
N PHE A 261 10.00 -17.70 8.35
CA PHE A 261 9.40 -18.55 7.33
C PHE A 261 8.01 -19.07 7.71
N LEU A 262 7.84 -19.62 8.93
CA LEU A 262 6.58 -20.26 9.33
C LEU A 262 5.42 -19.24 9.42
N PRO A 263 5.59 -18.06 10.06
CA PRO A 263 4.52 -17.07 10.07
C PRO A 263 4.25 -16.51 8.67
N THR A 264 5.29 -16.27 7.87
CA THR A 264 5.14 -15.80 6.48
C THR A 264 4.35 -16.79 5.63
N LEU A 265 4.63 -18.09 5.76
CA LEU A 265 3.91 -19.15 5.07
C LEU A 265 2.43 -19.18 5.45
N PHE A 266 2.12 -19.06 6.75
CA PHE A 266 0.72 -19.00 7.20
C PHE A 266 -0.02 -17.83 6.56
N ILE A 267 0.56 -16.62 6.60
CA ILE A 267 -0.11 -15.43 6.08
C ILE A 267 -0.20 -15.49 4.54
N PHE A 268 0.79 -16.04 3.86
CA PHE A 268 0.72 -16.33 2.43
C PHE A 268 -0.46 -17.24 2.09
N LEU A 269 -0.61 -18.36 2.80
CA LEU A 269 -1.72 -19.29 2.59
C LEU A 269 -3.07 -18.66 2.92
N TRP A 270 -3.14 -17.81 3.95
CA TRP A 270 -4.33 -17.05 4.30
C TRP A 270 -4.74 -16.05 3.20
N HIS A 271 -3.78 -15.36 2.57
CA HIS A 271 -4.06 -14.49 1.42
C HIS A 271 -4.31 -15.26 0.11
N ALA A 272 -3.81 -16.50 -0.01
CA ALA A 272 -3.98 -17.34 -1.19
C ALA A 272 -5.35 -18.02 -1.30
N THR A 273 -6.26 -17.75 -0.36
CA THR A 273 -7.63 -18.27 -0.42
C THR A 273 -8.39 -17.62 -1.58
N PRO A 274 -9.19 -18.38 -2.34
CA PRO A 274 -9.91 -17.87 -3.51
C PRO A 274 -10.94 -16.80 -3.17
N GLN A 275 -11.10 -15.86 -4.09
CA GLN A 275 -11.96 -14.67 -3.96
C GLN A 275 -12.96 -14.62 -5.12
N SER A 276 -14.18 -14.12 -4.88
CA SER A 276 -15.26 -14.01 -5.88
C SER A 276 -15.60 -12.56 -6.27
N ASP A 277 -14.71 -11.61 -5.98
CA ASP A 277 -14.98 -10.17 -6.10
C ASP A 277 -15.38 -9.74 -7.51
N SER A 278 -14.70 -10.26 -8.54
CA SER A 278 -15.05 -9.94 -9.94
C SER A 278 -16.42 -10.49 -10.31
N ALA A 279 -16.77 -11.71 -9.89
CA ALA A 279 -18.10 -12.28 -10.17
C ALA A 279 -19.20 -11.48 -9.45
N MET A 280 -18.96 -11.09 -8.20
CA MET A 280 -19.88 -10.27 -7.42
C MET A 280 -20.07 -8.87 -8.02
N PHE A 281 -18.99 -8.25 -8.51
CA PHE A 281 -19.06 -6.96 -9.21
C PHE A 281 -19.99 -7.04 -10.43
N TYR A 282 -19.86 -8.07 -11.26
CA TYR A 282 -20.74 -8.27 -12.42
C TYR A 282 -22.19 -8.56 -12.02
N PHE A 283 -22.41 -9.32 -10.95
CA PHE A 283 -23.76 -9.55 -10.44
C PHE A 283 -24.43 -8.25 -9.97
N THR A 284 -23.73 -7.45 -9.17
CA THR A 284 -24.27 -6.18 -8.65
C THR A 284 -24.54 -5.15 -9.75
N THR A 285 -23.78 -5.18 -10.84
CA THR A 285 -23.93 -4.20 -11.94
C THR A 285 -24.90 -4.69 -13.01
N ASN A 286 -24.78 -5.93 -13.50
CA ASN A 286 -25.63 -6.45 -14.59
C ASN A 286 -26.99 -6.93 -14.12
N ARG A 287 -27.07 -7.56 -12.93
CA ARG A 287 -28.32 -8.16 -12.45
C ARG A 287 -29.07 -7.26 -11.47
N LEU A 288 -28.35 -6.59 -10.55
CA LEU A 288 -28.98 -5.63 -9.63
C LEU A 288 -29.05 -4.20 -10.19
N GLY A 289 -28.29 -3.87 -11.24
CA GLY A 289 -28.35 -2.57 -11.89
C GLY A 289 -27.73 -1.43 -11.06
N PHE A 290 -26.79 -1.72 -10.15
CA PHE A 290 -26.15 -0.69 -9.35
C PHE A 290 -25.32 0.26 -10.23
N THR A 291 -25.59 1.56 -10.09
CA THR A 291 -24.90 2.60 -10.86
C THR A 291 -23.46 2.81 -10.36
N PRO A 292 -22.57 3.37 -11.20
CA PRO A 292 -21.22 3.73 -10.77
C PRO A 292 -21.21 4.68 -9.57
N GLU A 293 -22.11 5.67 -9.50
CA GLU A 293 -22.23 6.57 -8.34
C GLU A 293 -22.55 5.79 -7.07
N PHE A 294 -23.51 4.85 -7.13
CA PHE A 294 -23.84 4.03 -5.98
C PHE A 294 -22.65 3.19 -5.49
N LEU A 295 -21.95 2.52 -6.40
CA LEU A 295 -20.74 1.75 -6.06
C LEU A 295 -19.60 2.64 -5.52
N GLY A 296 -19.49 3.89 -6.00
CA GLY A 296 -18.59 4.89 -5.43
C GLY A 296 -18.96 5.25 -3.99
N ARG A 297 -20.25 5.45 -3.70
CA ARG A 297 -20.74 5.68 -2.33
C ARG A 297 -20.50 4.47 -1.42
N VAL A 298 -20.68 3.24 -1.91
CA VAL A 298 -20.31 2.02 -1.18
C VAL A 298 -18.82 2.05 -0.82
N LYS A 299 -17.94 2.39 -1.77
CA LYS A 299 -16.48 2.52 -1.52
C LYS A 299 -16.13 3.61 -0.50
N LEU A 300 -16.88 4.71 -0.47
CA LEU A 300 -16.71 5.75 0.54
C LEU A 300 -17.06 5.22 1.93
N VAL A 301 -18.19 4.53 2.05
CA VAL A 301 -18.61 3.89 3.30
C VAL A 301 -17.58 2.88 3.77
N THR A 302 -17.06 2.03 2.88
CA THR A 302 -16.02 1.05 3.23
C THR A 302 -14.69 1.72 3.60
N SER A 303 -14.33 2.84 2.96
CA SER A 303 -13.15 3.63 3.36
C SER A 303 -13.27 4.17 4.78
N ILE A 304 -14.43 4.69 5.17
CA ILE A 304 -14.69 5.12 6.57
C ILE A 304 -14.69 3.91 7.50
N ALA A 305 -15.34 2.81 7.09
CA ALA A 305 -15.36 1.55 7.84
C ALA A 305 -13.95 0.98 8.07
N SER A 306 -13.04 1.20 7.14
CA SER A 306 -11.66 0.74 7.27
C SER A 306 -10.95 1.38 8.47
N LEU A 307 -11.18 2.68 8.68
CA LEU A 307 -10.66 3.42 9.84
C LEU A 307 -11.29 2.92 11.15
N LEU A 308 -12.57 2.56 11.12
CA LEU A 308 -13.23 1.92 12.27
C LEU A 308 -12.60 0.56 12.59
N GLY A 309 -12.21 -0.23 11.59
CA GLY A 309 -11.48 -1.49 11.78
C GLY A 309 -10.11 -1.29 12.44
N VAL A 310 -9.37 -0.25 12.03
CA VAL A 310 -8.11 0.15 12.70
C VAL A 310 -8.37 0.55 14.15
N GLY A 311 -9.41 1.34 14.41
CA GLY A 311 -9.84 1.74 15.75
C GLY A 311 -10.22 0.54 16.63
N LEU A 312 -10.98 -0.42 16.08
CA LEU A 312 -11.35 -1.66 16.75
C LEU A 312 -10.13 -2.47 17.15
N TYR A 313 -9.14 -2.60 16.25
CA TYR A 313 -7.89 -3.30 16.55
C TYR A 313 -7.11 -2.59 17.67
N ASN A 314 -6.87 -1.29 17.54
CA ASN A 314 -6.09 -0.53 18.51
C ASN A 314 -6.77 -0.38 19.89
N GLY A 315 -8.09 -0.38 19.91
CA GLY A 315 -8.89 -0.31 21.14
C GLY A 315 -8.98 -1.65 21.86
N PHE A 316 -9.31 -2.73 21.14
CA PHE A 316 -9.74 -3.99 21.74
C PHE A 316 -8.86 -5.20 21.40
N LEU A 317 -8.33 -5.29 20.17
CA LEU A 317 -7.63 -6.51 19.73
C LEU A 317 -6.12 -6.47 19.94
N LYS A 318 -5.49 -5.31 20.12
CA LYS A 318 -4.03 -5.19 20.25
C LYS A 318 -3.42 -6.01 21.39
N ASN A 319 -4.20 -6.31 22.43
CA ASN A 319 -3.78 -7.09 23.60
C ASN A 319 -4.20 -8.56 23.52
N VAL A 320 -4.93 -8.95 22.48
CA VAL A 320 -5.41 -10.32 22.28
C VAL A 320 -4.33 -11.12 21.54
N PRO A 321 -4.08 -12.38 21.93
CA PRO A 321 -3.10 -13.21 21.23
C PRO A 321 -3.38 -13.33 19.73
N LEU A 322 -2.34 -13.21 18.91
CA LEU A 322 -2.43 -13.17 17.44
C LEU A 322 -3.23 -14.35 16.87
N ARG A 323 -2.94 -15.56 17.35
CA ARG A 323 -3.62 -16.80 16.92
C ARG A 323 -5.13 -16.75 17.19
N LYS A 324 -5.55 -16.14 18.30
CA LYS A 324 -6.98 -15.99 18.65
C LYS A 324 -7.65 -14.98 17.74
N ILE A 325 -6.97 -13.87 17.40
CA ILE A 325 -7.49 -12.88 16.46
C ILE A 325 -7.79 -13.57 15.13
N PHE A 326 -6.81 -14.23 14.51
CA PHE A 326 -7.01 -14.92 13.22
C PHE A 326 -8.09 -16.00 13.28
N LEU A 327 -8.15 -16.79 14.37
CA LEU A 327 -9.18 -17.80 14.53
C LEU A 327 -10.59 -17.19 14.50
N VAL A 328 -10.84 -16.19 15.35
CA VAL A 328 -12.15 -15.58 15.49
C VAL A 328 -12.52 -14.80 14.23
N THR A 329 -11.60 -13.98 13.70
CA THR A 329 -11.91 -13.13 12.56
C THR A 329 -12.08 -13.91 11.27
N THR A 330 -11.37 -15.03 11.09
CA THR A 330 -11.55 -15.89 9.90
C THR A 330 -12.87 -16.67 9.98
N ILE A 331 -13.26 -17.20 11.15
CA ILE A 331 -14.56 -17.87 11.33
C ILE A 331 -15.70 -16.86 11.12
N LEU A 332 -15.60 -15.69 11.75
CA LEU A 332 -16.60 -14.63 11.60
C LEU A 332 -16.63 -14.11 10.15
N GLY A 333 -15.47 -14.02 9.50
CA GLY A 333 -15.32 -13.57 8.12
C GLY A 333 -15.95 -14.54 7.13
N ALA A 334 -15.76 -15.85 7.32
CA ALA A 334 -16.42 -16.86 6.51
C ALA A 334 -17.95 -16.83 6.72
N ALA A 335 -18.42 -16.72 7.97
CA ALA A 335 -19.85 -16.66 8.27
C ALA A 335 -20.51 -15.42 7.66
N LEU A 336 -19.91 -14.25 7.83
CA LEU A 336 -20.41 -13.00 7.24
C LEU A 336 -20.23 -12.99 5.72
N GLY A 337 -19.14 -13.53 5.17
CA GLY A 337 -18.97 -13.58 3.72
C GLY A 337 -20.03 -14.46 3.04
N THR A 338 -20.53 -15.49 3.73
CA THR A 338 -21.68 -16.27 3.23
C THR A 338 -23.00 -15.49 3.23
N THR A 339 -23.12 -14.35 3.92
CA THR A 339 -24.34 -13.52 3.84
C THR A 339 -24.52 -12.91 2.45
N GLN A 340 -23.49 -12.83 1.62
CA GLN A 340 -23.62 -12.45 0.21
C GLN A 340 -24.54 -13.40 -0.58
N VAL A 341 -24.67 -14.66 -0.16
CA VAL A 341 -25.64 -15.61 -0.76
C VAL A 341 -27.08 -15.12 -0.58
N ILE A 342 -27.39 -14.44 0.52
CA ILE A 342 -28.71 -13.85 0.79
C ILE A 342 -29.04 -12.80 -0.29
N LEU A 343 -28.06 -11.99 -0.68
CA LEU A 343 -28.22 -11.01 -1.75
C LEU A 343 -28.37 -11.69 -3.12
N VAL A 344 -27.54 -12.70 -3.40
CA VAL A 344 -27.56 -13.41 -4.70
C VAL A 344 -28.87 -14.16 -4.93
N THR A 345 -29.44 -14.75 -3.87
CA THR A 345 -30.71 -15.48 -3.92
C THR A 345 -31.94 -14.57 -3.85
N GLY A 346 -31.77 -13.28 -3.54
CA GLY A 346 -32.87 -12.33 -3.36
C GLY A 346 -33.66 -12.54 -2.06
N LEU A 347 -33.13 -13.32 -1.11
CA LEU A 347 -33.77 -13.58 0.18
C LEU A 347 -33.84 -12.30 1.03
N ASN A 348 -32.93 -11.36 0.85
CA ASN A 348 -32.97 -10.03 1.46
C ASN A 348 -34.29 -9.28 1.16
N ARG A 349 -34.81 -9.41 -0.07
CA ARG A 349 -36.09 -8.78 -0.46
C ARG A 349 -37.28 -9.42 0.22
N GLN A 350 -37.22 -10.72 0.51
CA GLN A 350 -38.25 -11.42 1.28
C GLN A 350 -38.30 -10.94 2.73
N PHE A 351 -37.15 -10.52 3.29
CA PHE A 351 -37.08 -9.87 4.59
C PHE A 351 -37.42 -8.36 4.56
N GLY A 352 -37.78 -7.81 3.40
CA GLY A 352 -38.11 -6.39 3.24
C GLY A 352 -36.90 -5.46 3.20
N ILE A 353 -35.69 -5.99 3.03
CA ILE A 353 -34.44 -5.20 2.93
C ILE A 353 -34.13 -4.99 1.44
N SER A 354 -33.93 -3.72 1.04
CA SER A 354 -33.54 -3.42 -0.35
C SER A 354 -32.13 -3.94 -0.66
N ASP A 355 -31.85 -4.18 -1.94
CA ASP A 355 -30.55 -4.69 -2.38
C ASP A 355 -29.41 -3.71 -2.03
N GLU A 356 -29.68 -2.41 -2.13
CA GLU A 356 -28.73 -1.32 -1.85
C GLU A 356 -28.34 -1.27 -0.37
N TRP A 357 -29.32 -1.27 0.53
CA TRP A 357 -29.06 -1.22 1.97
C TRP A 357 -28.35 -2.49 2.46
N PHE A 358 -28.74 -3.64 1.92
CA PHE A 358 -28.03 -4.90 2.20
C PHE A 358 -26.58 -4.82 1.73
N ALA A 359 -26.32 -4.39 0.49
CA ALA A 359 -24.97 -4.31 -0.07
C ALA A 359 -24.07 -3.33 0.71
N ILE A 360 -24.60 -2.18 1.13
CA ILE A 360 -23.86 -1.22 1.97
C ILE A 360 -23.53 -1.84 3.33
N GLY A 361 -24.51 -2.46 3.99
CA GLY A 361 -24.34 -3.07 5.30
C GLY A 361 -23.33 -4.22 5.30
N ASP A 362 -23.48 -5.15 4.35
CA ASP A 362 -22.57 -6.29 4.15
C ASP A 362 -21.14 -5.80 3.89
N SER A 363 -20.97 -4.87 2.94
CA SER A 363 -19.65 -4.31 2.61
C SER A 363 -19.00 -3.60 3.79
N LEU A 364 -19.77 -2.84 4.59
CA LEU A 364 -19.28 -2.14 5.76
C LEU A 364 -18.74 -3.14 6.80
N ILE A 365 -19.55 -4.14 7.18
CA ILE A 365 -19.18 -5.09 8.22
C ILE A 365 -17.96 -5.91 7.80
N LEU A 366 -17.97 -6.43 6.56
CA LEU A 366 -16.84 -7.19 6.02
C LEU A 366 -15.57 -6.34 5.95
N THR A 367 -15.67 -5.05 5.63
CA THR A 367 -14.51 -4.16 5.60
C THR A 367 -13.93 -3.92 6.98
N VAL A 368 -14.76 -3.65 8.01
CA VAL A 368 -14.29 -3.49 9.40
C VAL A 368 -13.54 -4.74 9.85
N LEU A 369 -14.12 -5.92 9.61
CA LEU A 369 -13.53 -7.19 10.00
C LEU A 369 -12.24 -7.51 9.25
N GLY A 370 -12.23 -7.26 7.93
CA GLY A 370 -11.05 -7.44 7.09
C GLY A 370 -9.89 -6.57 7.55
N GLN A 371 -10.14 -5.30 7.85
CA GLN A 371 -9.11 -4.40 8.37
C GLN A 371 -8.64 -4.79 9.77
N ALA A 372 -9.55 -5.15 10.66
CA ALA A 372 -9.19 -5.65 11.99
C ALA A 372 -8.32 -6.94 11.93
N SER A 373 -8.47 -7.74 10.87
CA SER A 373 -7.66 -8.94 10.60
C SER A 373 -6.32 -8.63 9.95
N PHE A 374 -6.25 -7.60 9.10
CA PHE A 374 -5.03 -7.20 8.39
C PHE A 374 -4.04 -6.43 9.27
N MET A 375 -4.52 -5.63 10.23
CA MET A 375 -3.65 -4.86 11.13
C MET A 375 -2.59 -5.73 11.87
N PRO A 376 -2.95 -6.88 12.48
CA PRO A 376 -1.96 -7.77 13.09
C PRO A 376 -0.89 -8.29 12.12
N VAL A 377 -1.22 -8.46 10.83
CA VAL A 377 -0.23 -8.88 9.79
C VAL A 377 0.87 -7.83 9.65
N LEU A 378 0.49 -6.54 9.58
CA LEU A 378 1.45 -5.44 9.47
C LEU A 378 2.33 -5.35 10.73
N VAL A 379 1.74 -5.50 11.91
CA VAL A 379 2.48 -5.49 13.19
C VAL A 379 3.45 -6.68 13.26
N LEU A 380 3.02 -7.87 12.85
CA LEU A 380 3.87 -9.05 12.81
C LEU A 380 5.02 -8.86 11.80
N ALA A 381 4.75 -8.37 10.60
CA ALA A 381 5.77 -8.10 9.59
C ALA A 381 6.84 -7.13 10.12
N ALA A 382 6.44 -6.07 10.82
CA ALA A 382 7.37 -5.13 11.45
C ALA A 382 8.20 -5.78 12.58
N ARG A 383 7.61 -6.68 13.39
CA ARG A 383 8.32 -7.40 14.46
C ARG A 383 9.32 -8.44 13.96
N LEU A 384 9.06 -9.04 12.80
CA LEU A 384 9.94 -10.03 12.18
C LEU A 384 11.19 -9.42 11.53
N CYS A 385 11.21 -8.10 11.35
CA CYS A 385 12.31 -7.37 10.76
C CYS A 385 13.52 -7.26 11.70
N PRO A 386 14.68 -7.86 11.36
CA PRO A 386 15.89 -7.71 12.15
C PRO A 386 16.51 -6.33 11.94
N GLN A 387 17.21 -5.84 12.97
CA GLN A 387 17.92 -4.57 12.91
C GLN A 387 18.93 -4.57 11.75
N GLY A 388 18.91 -3.50 10.95
CA GLY A 388 19.80 -3.33 9.80
C GLY A 388 19.25 -3.81 8.45
N MET A 389 18.21 -4.64 8.41
CA MET A 389 17.55 -5.09 7.17
C MET A 389 16.03 -4.83 7.14
N GLU A 390 15.54 -3.92 8.00
CA GLU A 390 14.10 -3.70 8.23
C GLU A 390 13.33 -3.39 6.95
N ALA A 391 13.80 -2.42 6.14
CA ALA A 391 13.13 -2.04 4.90
C ALA A 391 13.08 -3.19 3.89
N THR A 392 14.20 -3.88 3.69
CA THR A 392 14.33 -4.95 2.69
C THR A 392 13.51 -6.18 3.07
N LEU A 393 13.57 -6.61 4.35
CA LEU A 393 12.77 -7.75 4.79
C LEU A 393 11.28 -7.39 4.82
N PHE A 394 10.91 -6.19 5.28
CA PHE A 394 9.52 -5.73 5.26
C PHE A 394 8.97 -5.71 3.82
N ALA A 395 9.70 -5.12 2.87
CA ALA A 395 9.32 -5.12 1.47
C ALA A 395 9.18 -6.55 0.90
N THR A 396 10.07 -7.46 1.29
CA THR A 396 10.02 -8.87 0.87
C THR A 396 8.79 -9.58 1.42
N LEU A 397 8.48 -9.40 2.70
CA LEU A 397 7.27 -9.94 3.33
C LEU A 397 6.02 -9.41 2.62
N MET A 398 5.93 -8.09 2.39
CA MET A 398 4.81 -7.48 1.67
C MET A 398 4.68 -8.02 0.23
N SER A 399 5.80 -8.26 -0.46
CA SER A 399 5.79 -8.90 -1.78
C SER A 399 5.26 -10.34 -1.74
N ILE A 400 5.61 -11.12 -0.72
CA ILE A 400 5.06 -12.48 -0.52
C ILE A 400 3.55 -12.41 -0.28
N LEU A 401 3.08 -11.47 0.55
CA LEU A 401 1.64 -11.27 0.81
C LEU A 401 0.86 -10.93 -0.46
N ASN A 402 1.39 -10.02 -1.29
CA ASN A 402 0.81 -9.69 -2.58
C ASN A 402 0.77 -10.93 -3.51
N GLY A 403 1.79 -11.80 -3.42
CA GLY A 403 1.82 -13.08 -4.12
C GLY A 403 0.73 -14.04 -3.69
N GLY A 404 0.43 -14.07 -2.39
CA GLY A 404 -0.72 -14.80 -1.86
C GLY A 404 -2.01 -14.26 -2.47
N SER A 405 -2.23 -12.95 -2.43
CA SER A 405 -3.45 -12.34 -2.98
C SER A 405 -3.59 -12.57 -4.49
N LEU A 406 -2.50 -12.54 -5.25
CA LEU A 406 -2.49 -12.90 -6.67
C LEU A 406 -2.96 -14.34 -6.87
N LEU A 407 -2.36 -15.28 -6.13
CA LEU A 407 -2.71 -16.69 -6.23
C LEU A 407 -4.19 -16.92 -5.87
N GLY A 408 -4.69 -16.28 -4.81
CA GLY A 408 -6.10 -16.32 -4.43
C GLY A 408 -7.01 -15.77 -5.52
N GLY A 409 -6.66 -14.64 -6.14
CA GLY A 409 -7.40 -14.07 -7.27
C GLY A 409 -7.43 -14.99 -8.49
N LEU A 410 -6.31 -15.63 -8.84
CA LEU A 410 -6.23 -16.57 -9.97
C LEU A 410 -6.98 -17.88 -9.71
N ILE A 411 -6.91 -18.43 -8.50
CA ILE A 411 -7.71 -19.61 -8.12
C ILE A 411 -9.20 -19.23 -8.15
N GLY A 412 -9.56 -18.05 -7.63
CA GLY A 412 -10.93 -17.51 -7.70
C GLY A 412 -11.44 -17.34 -9.13
N ALA A 413 -10.61 -16.82 -10.03
CA ALA A 413 -10.91 -16.71 -11.46
C ALA A 413 -11.13 -18.10 -12.10
N GLY A 414 -10.27 -19.07 -11.79
CA GLY A 414 -10.40 -20.45 -12.25
C GLY A 414 -11.69 -21.10 -11.75
N LEU A 415 -12.04 -20.94 -10.48
CA LEU A 415 -13.31 -21.41 -9.93
C LEU A 415 -14.50 -20.73 -10.61
N THR A 416 -14.44 -19.41 -10.82
CA THR A 416 -15.49 -18.65 -11.54
C THR A 416 -15.76 -19.25 -12.91
N GLN A 417 -14.69 -19.59 -13.65
CA GLN A 417 -14.80 -20.25 -14.95
C GLN A 417 -15.34 -21.69 -14.85
N ILE A 418 -14.88 -22.49 -13.88
CA ILE A 418 -15.34 -23.87 -13.66
C ILE A 418 -16.83 -23.93 -13.34
N PHE A 419 -17.33 -22.99 -12.52
CA PHE A 419 -18.75 -22.88 -12.20
C PHE A 419 -19.59 -22.24 -13.33
N GLY A 420 -18.95 -21.82 -14.43
CA GLY A 420 -19.65 -21.24 -15.57
C GLY A 420 -20.29 -19.88 -15.28
N VAL A 421 -19.75 -19.13 -14.32
CA VAL A 421 -20.26 -17.79 -13.99
C VAL A 421 -19.70 -16.79 -15.01
N THR A 422 -20.57 -16.26 -15.85
CA THR A 422 -20.24 -15.29 -16.90
C THR A 422 -20.86 -13.93 -16.58
N LYS A 423 -20.65 -12.95 -17.44
CA LYS A 423 -21.32 -11.65 -17.31
C LYS A 423 -22.85 -11.71 -17.43
N ASP A 424 -23.38 -12.78 -18.05
CA ASP A 424 -24.81 -12.96 -18.34
C ASP A 424 -25.47 -14.06 -17.50
N SER A 425 -24.71 -15.07 -17.06
CA SER A 425 -25.21 -16.18 -16.22
C SER A 425 -24.58 -16.17 -14.83
N PHE A 426 -25.45 -16.18 -13.81
CA PHE A 426 -25.07 -16.14 -12.40
C PHE A 426 -25.62 -17.33 -11.60
N ASP A 427 -26.05 -18.40 -12.27
CA ASP A 427 -26.80 -19.51 -11.64
C ASP A 427 -25.99 -20.20 -10.53
N ASN A 428 -24.69 -20.37 -10.77
CA ASN A 428 -23.78 -21.01 -9.82
C ASN A 428 -23.02 -20.02 -8.92
N LEU A 429 -23.36 -18.73 -8.93
CA LEU A 429 -22.66 -17.71 -8.15
C LEU A 429 -22.77 -17.97 -6.64
N ALA A 430 -23.93 -18.40 -6.16
CA ALA A 430 -24.12 -18.74 -4.75
C ALA A 430 -23.18 -19.87 -4.30
N PHE A 431 -23.02 -20.92 -5.13
CA PHE A 431 -22.09 -22.02 -4.86
C PHE A 431 -20.63 -21.55 -4.87
N LEU A 432 -20.25 -20.70 -5.83
CA LEU A 432 -18.93 -20.10 -5.88
C LEU A 432 -18.62 -19.32 -4.59
N ILE A 433 -19.53 -18.45 -4.14
CA ILE A 433 -19.38 -17.66 -2.92
C ILE A 433 -19.22 -18.56 -1.69
N ILE A 434 -20.07 -19.60 -1.57
CA ILE A 434 -19.97 -20.55 -0.45
C ILE A 434 -18.62 -21.26 -0.46
N LEU A 435 -18.18 -21.75 -1.63
CA LEU A 435 -16.90 -22.43 -1.75
C LEU A 435 -15.72 -21.52 -1.38
N CYS A 436 -15.70 -20.29 -1.90
CA CYS A 436 -14.65 -19.31 -1.57
C CYS A 436 -14.62 -19.03 -0.06
N ASN A 437 -15.78 -18.77 0.57
CA ASN A 437 -15.84 -18.50 2.00
C ASN A 437 -15.46 -19.71 2.86
N LEU A 438 -15.88 -20.93 2.51
CA LEU A 438 -15.48 -22.14 3.22
C LEU A 438 -13.98 -22.42 3.06
N SER A 439 -13.42 -22.14 1.87
CA SER A 439 -11.98 -22.30 1.64
C SER A 439 -11.13 -21.35 2.49
N SER A 440 -11.68 -20.20 2.91
CA SER A 440 -11.00 -19.28 3.83
C SER A 440 -10.73 -19.88 5.21
N LEU A 441 -11.41 -20.98 5.57
CA LEU A 441 -11.19 -21.73 6.81
C LEU A 441 -10.02 -22.72 6.71
N LEU A 442 -9.56 -23.06 5.49
CA LEU A 442 -8.48 -24.04 5.27
C LEU A 442 -7.14 -23.68 5.93
N PRO A 443 -6.75 -22.40 6.08
CA PRO A 443 -5.53 -22.04 6.79
C PRO A 443 -5.63 -22.24 8.31
N LEU A 444 -6.83 -22.37 8.91
CA LEU A 444 -7.00 -22.42 10.38
C LEU A 444 -6.24 -23.55 11.09
N PRO A 445 -6.19 -24.80 10.57
CA PRO A 445 -5.37 -25.86 11.16
C PRO A 445 -3.87 -25.50 11.24
N LEU A 446 -3.41 -24.57 10.39
CA LEU A 446 -2.03 -24.10 10.33
C LEU A 446 -1.76 -22.90 11.26
N LEU A 447 -2.71 -22.48 12.10
CA LEU A 447 -2.49 -21.43 13.11
C LEU A 447 -1.32 -21.73 14.06
N GLY A 448 -0.93 -23.00 14.16
CA GLY A 448 0.27 -23.42 14.89
C GLY A 448 1.58 -22.82 14.39
N LEU A 449 1.63 -22.38 13.12
CA LEU A 449 2.79 -21.77 12.46
C LEU A 449 3.09 -20.34 12.91
N LEU A 450 2.09 -19.61 13.41
CA LEU A 450 2.26 -18.27 13.97
C LEU A 450 3.00 -18.35 15.32
N PRO A 451 3.78 -17.35 15.74
CA PRO A 451 4.40 -17.37 17.06
C PRO A 451 3.33 -17.46 18.18
N ARG A 452 3.68 -18.09 19.30
CA ARG A 452 2.87 -17.97 20.53
C ARG A 452 3.26 -16.65 21.17
N ASP A 453 2.28 -15.81 21.48
CA ASP A 453 2.53 -14.67 22.36
C ASP A 453 2.87 -15.22 23.74
N ASP A 454 4.14 -15.16 24.12
CA ASP A 454 4.59 -15.55 25.45
C ASP A 454 4.45 -14.31 26.36
N PRO A 455 3.47 -14.25 27.27
CA PRO A 455 3.28 -13.10 28.14
C PRO A 455 4.50 -12.82 29.05
N ASP A 456 5.37 -13.80 29.26
CA ASP A 456 6.55 -13.69 30.12
C ASP A 456 7.78 -13.07 29.42
N ALA A 457 7.83 -13.02 28.09
CA ALA A 457 8.98 -12.45 27.36
C ALA A 457 9.07 -10.92 27.51
N ASN A 458 7.93 -10.24 27.63
CA ASN A 458 7.89 -8.79 27.88
C ASN A 458 8.32 -8.39 29.30
N SER A 459 8.38 -9.33 30.25
CA SER A 459 8.87 -9.08 31.61
C SER A 459 10.39 -9.26 31.76
N LYS A 460 11.04 -9.99 30.86
CA LYS A 460 12.50 -10.22 30.91
C LYS A 460 13.29 -9.16 30.14
N GLY A 461 12.72 -8.57 29.09
CA GLY A 461 13.40 -7.54 28.28
C GLY A 461 13.46 -6.14 28.90
N SER A 462 12.73 -5.86 29.99
CA SER A 462 12.76 -4.55 30.67
C SER A 462 13.59 -4.54 31.95
N GLY A 463 14.23 -5.66 32.31
CA GLY A 463 14.93 -5.83 33.59
C GLY A 463 16.45 -6.04 33.49
N GLU A 464 17.01 -6.39 32.32
CA GLU A 464 18.43 -6.74 32.20
C GLU A 464 19.33 -5.64 31.59
N ASP A 465 18.77 -4.53 31.10
CA ASP A 465 19.55 -3.47 30.44
C ASP A 465 19.96 -2.28 31.37
N ILE A 466 19.78 -2.37 32.69
CA ILE A 466 20.13 -1.28 33.64
C ILE A 466 21.28 -1.61 34.60
N GLU A 467 21.76 -2.86 34.69
CA GLU A 467 22.90 -3.18 35.55
C GLU A 467 24.15 -3.62 34.79
N MET A 468 25.23 -2.86 35.04
CA MET A 468 26.64 -3.14 34.77
C MET A 468 27.23 -2.78 33.38
N LYS A 469 27.47 -1.49 33.18
CA LYS A 469 28.83 -0.98 32.80
C LYS A 469 29.13 0.34 33.51
N SER A 470 29.37 0.21 34.81
CA SER A 470 30.14 1.17 35.61
C SER A 470 31.23 0.35 36.29
N ASN A 471 32.38 0.26 35.64
CA ASN A 471 33.73 0.23 36.22
C ASN A 471 34.76 0.26 35.09
#